data_AF-A0A1H3UYP7-F1
#
_entry.id   AF-A0A1H3UYP7-F1
#
_cell.length_a   1.000
_cell.length_b   1.000
_cell.length_c   1.000
_cell.angle_alpha   90.00
_cell.angle_beta   90.00
_cell.angle_gamma   90.00
#
_symmetry.space_group_name_H-M   'P 1'
#
loop_
_entity.id
_entity.type
_entity.pdbx_description
1 polymer ?
#
loop_
_entity_poly.entity_id
_entity_poly.type
_entity_poly.pdbx_seq_one_letter_code
_entity_poly.pdbx_strand_id
1 'polypeptide(L)'
;MTLLSRAMIEIRLLANRPEHATHPDGHLAQIAAIADVCHHLPGAGRTSGGGLVWTWQTADEFQRAWLRSRLAETNVDIAFLEAAPAWPPPGTAPDLRPSWNRWRWPRDPGAFVSVDSDTLARLVRQGEPDGPHALLDHLHPGARHIIRARRPGETLFRPDGPGDVRQYRAVVTMRDGALIVASPRLRAGDIAALPANLGLFRRLVLAAVPKRRRERDLYVWGRDHHL
;
A
#
# COMPACT_ATOMS: atom_id res chain seq x y z
N MET A 1 22.64 13.41 14.09
CA MET A 1 22.64 11.99 13.68
C MET A 1 21.22 11.64 13.22
N THR A 2 21.05 10.99 12.07
CA THR A 2 19.72 10.74 11.48
C THR A 2 18.99 9.59 12.18
N LEU A 3 17.64 9.57 12.15
CA LEU A 3 16.81 8.53 12.77
C LEU A 3 17.18 7.12 12.25
N LEU A 4 17.46 7.01 10.94
CA LEU A 4 17.88 5.77 10.29
C LEU A 4 19.23 5.26 10.82
N SER A 5 20.20 6.16 11.06
CA SER A 5 21.50 5.78 11.60
C SER A 5 21.38 5.24 13.03
N ARG A 6 20.45 5.77 13.84
CA ARG A 6 20.18 5.26 15.20
C ARG A 6 19.51 3.90 15.15
N ALA A 7 18.49 3.75 14.32
CA ALA A 7 17.82 2.46 14.14
C ALA A 7 18.78 1.36 13.72
N MET A 8 19.73 1.65 12.83
CA MET A 8 20.73 0.66 12.44
C MET A 8 21.68 0.24 13.58
N ILE A 9 22.05 1.18 14.46
CA ILE A 9 22.85 0.88 15.65
C ILE A 9 22.04 0.03 16.63
N GLU A 10 20.76 0.36 16.84
CA GLU A 10 19.88 -0.35 17.75
C GLU A 10 19.57 -1.78 17.26
N ILE A 11 19.32 -1.96 15.96
CA ILE A 11 19.18 -3.29 15.34
C ILE A 11 20.46 -4.12 15.55
N ARG A 12 21.64 -3.53 15.31
CA ARG A 12 22.92 -4.21 15.53
C ARG A 12 23.14 -4.57 17.01
N LEU A 13 22.76 -3.68 17.93
CA LEU A 13 22.84 -3.93 19.36
C LEU A 13 21.95 -5.13 19.73
N LEU A 14 20.67 -5.11 19.35
CA LEU A 14 19.72 -6.17 19.64
C LEU A 14 20.11 -7.52 19.01
N ALA A 15 20.74 -7.50 17.83
CA ALA A 15 21.24 -8.71 17.18
C ALA A 15 22.43 -9.33 17.93
N ASN A 16 23.27 -8.52 18.58
CA ASN A 16 24.42 -9.00 19.35
C ASN A 16 24.13 -9.20 20.84
N ARG A 17 23.06 -8.57 21.35
CA ARG A 17 22.69 -8.52 22.78
C ARG A 17 21.17 -8.63 22.94
N PRO A 18 20.60 -9.82 22.71
CA PRO A 18 19.15 -10.03 22.69
C PRO A 18 18.48 -9.74 24.05
N GLU A 19 19.23 -9.80 25.15
CA GLU A 19 18.76 -9.50 26.50
C GLU A 19 18.35 -8.02 26.71
N HIS A 20 18.75 -7.13 25.79
CA HIS A 20 18.34 -5.72 25.82
C HIS A 20 16.96 -5.48 25.15
N ALA A 21 16.31 -6.54 24.67
CA ALA A 21 14.99 -6.42 24.08
C ALA A 21 13.92 -6.08 25.11
N THR A 22 13.07 -5.13 24.74
CA THR A 22 11.92 -4.66 25.51
C THR A 22 10.59 -5.07 24.87
N HIS A 23 10.61 -5.55 23.63
CA HIS A 23 9.42 -6.07 22.97
C HIS A 23 8.96 -7.40 23.63
N PRO A 24 7.65 -7.59 23.89
CA PRO A 24 7.15 -8.78 24.58
C PRO A 24 7.46 -10.08 23.85
N ASP A 25 7.46 -10.05 22.51
CA ASP A 25 7.79 -11.20 21.65
C ASP A 25 9.31 -11.39 21.42
N GLY A 26 10.15 -10.63 22.12
CA GLY A 26 11.61 -10.75 22.10
C GLY A 26 12.33 -9.94 21.03
N HIS A 27 13.67 -10.11 20.98
CA HIS A 27 14.59 -9.25 20.23
C HIS A 27 14.35 -9.23 18.72
N LEU A 28 13.99 -10.36 18.10
CA LEU A 28 13.73 -10.42 16.65
C LEU A 28 12.47 -9.63 16.27
N ALA A 29 11.41 -9.72 17.08
CA ALA A 29 10.19 -8.94 16.88
C ALA A 29 10.49 -7.44 17.04
N GLN A 30 11.34 -7.05 17.99
CA GLN A 30 11.78 -5.68 18.15
C GLN A 30 12.59 -5.17 16.95
N ILE A 31 13.54 -5.98 16.45
CA ILE A 31 14.33 -5.66 15.26
C ILE A 31 13.39 -5.47 14.06
N ALA A 32 12.43 -6.38 13.87
CA ALA A 32 11.45 -6.29 12.80
C ALA A 32 10.61 -5.02 12.94
N ALA A 33 10.12 -4.69 14.13
CA ALA A 33 9.34 -3.49 14.38
C ALA A 33 10.13 -2.19 14.09
N ILE A 34 11.40 -2.13 14.49
CA ILE A 34 12.28 -0.97 14.21
C ILE A 34 12.58 -0.86 12.72
N ALA A 35 12.90 -1.99 12.06
CA ALA A 35 13.17 -2.03 10.63
C ALA A 35 11.93 -1.62 9.83
N ASP A 36 10.75 -2.08 10.23
CA ASP A 36 9.46 -1.73 9.63
C ASP A 36 9.23 -0.22 9.68
N VAL A 37 9.36 0.40 10.85
CA VAL A 37 9.25 1.87 10.98
C VAL A 37 10.25 2.58 10.05
N CYS A 38 11.50 2.12 10.00
CA CYS A 38 12.54 2.74 9.17
C CYS A 38 12.29 2.61 7.67
N HIS A 39 11.68 1.50 7.25
CA HIS A 39 11.31 1.27 5.86
C HIS A 39 10.22 2.25 5.37
N HIS A 40 9.47 2.82 6.31
CA HIS A 40 8.36 3.74 6.04
C HIS A 40 8.70 5.22 6.28
N LEU A 41 9.88 5.51 6.86
CA LEU A 41 10.35 6.88 6.97
C LEU A 41 10.53 7.49 5.58
N PRO A 42 10.03 8.70 5.34
CA PRO A 42 10.24 9.33 4.05
C PRO A 42 11.73 9.61 3.87
N GLY A 43 12.30 9.14 2.75
CA GLY A 43 13.71 9.35 2.43
C GLY A 43 14.09 10.84 2.44
N ALA A 44 15.34 11.14 2.81
CA ALA A 44 15.86 12.50 3.03
C ALA A 44 15.79 13.45 1.81
N GLY A 45 15.27 13.01 0.66
CA GLY A 45 15.30 13.73 -0.60
C GLY A 45 14.11 14.63 -0.91
N ARG A 46 12.96 14.52 -0.23
CA ARG A 46 11.79 15.42 -0.36
C ARG A 46 10.64 14.92 0.50
N THR A 47 10.46 15.51 1.68
CA THR A 47 9.35 15.19 2.57
C THR A 47 8.17 16.12 2.29
N SER A 48 7.14 15.62 1.61
CA SER A 48 5.79 16.02 2.00
C SER A 48 5.53 15.39 3.36
N GLY A 49 5.17 16.17 4.39
CA GLY A 49 4.98 15.69 5.78
C GLY A 49 4.07 14.46 5.95
N GLY A 50 3.30 14.09 4.92
CA GLY A 50 2.43 12.91 4.92
C GLY A 50 3.11 11.55 5.15
N GLY A 51 4.40 11.37 4.81
CA GLY A 51 5.08 10.07 5.01
C GLY A 51 5.33 9.74 6.48
N LEU A 52 5.78 10.73 7.26
CA LEU A 52 6.00 10.56 8.70
C LEU A 52 4.67 10.48 9.47
N VAL A 53 3.67 11.25 9.05
CA VAL A 53 2.29 11.16 9.60
C VAL A 53 1.69 9.78 9.35
N TRP A 54 1.84 9.24 8.14
CA TRP A 54 1.34 7.89 7.83
C TRP A 54 2.03 6.83 8.69
N THR A 55 3.36 6.87 8.79
CA THR A 55 4.15 5.94 9.63
C THR A 55 3.70 6.01 11.10
N TRP A 56 3.48 7.21 11.63
CA TRP A 56 2.99 7.41 12.99
C TRP A 56 1.61 6.81 13.24
N GLN A 57 0.70 6.94 12.27
CA GLN A 57 -0.68 6.49 12.44
C GLN A 57 -0.88 4.99 12.20
N THR A 58 -0.06 4.36 11.35
CA THR A 58 -0.09 2.91 11.11
C THR A 58 0.77 2.12 12.09
N ALA A 59 1.68 2.80 12.81
CA ALA A 59 2.47 2.19 13.86
C ALA A 59 1.58 1.62 14.98
N ASP A 60 1.94 0.43 15.47
CA ASP A 60 1.38 -0.12 16.70
C ASP A 60 1.88 0.65 17.94
N GLU A 61 1.42 0.25 19.12
CA GLU A 61 1.77 0.93 20.37
C GLU A 61 3.27 0.90 20.66
N PHE A 62 3.94 -0.22 20.38
CA PHE A 62 5.37 -0.38 20.58
C PHE A 62 6.15 0.53 19.62
N GLN A 63 5.81 0.49 18.33
CA GLN A 63 6.41 1.31 17.29
C GLN A 63 6.23 2.81 17.57
N ARG A 64 5.06 3.23 18.06
CA ARG A 64 4.83 4.63 18.47
C ARG A 64 5.65 5.02 19.68
N ALA A 65 5.76 4.15 20.69
CA ALA A 65 6.59 4.42 21.86
C ALA A 65 8.07 4.59 21.47
N TRP A 66 8.56 3.73 20.59
CA TRP A 66 9.91 3.83 20.03
C TRP A 66 10.10 5.13 19.23
N LEU A 67 9.19 5.46 18.32
CA LEU A 67 9.23 6.70 17.54
C LEU A 67 9.24 7.94 18.43
N ARG A 68 8.37 7.97 19.44
CA ARG A 68 8.29 9.06 20.43
C ARG A 68 9.62 9.26 21.14
N SER A 69 10.21 8.18 21.64
CA SER A 69 11.52 8.23 22.32
C SER A 69 12.60 8.78 21.40
N ARG A 70 12.71 8.27 20.16
CA ARG A 70 13.78 8.68 19.23
C ARG A 70 13.62 10.10 18.71
N LEU A 71 12.39 10.55 18.45
CA LEU A 71 12.12 11.93 18.02
C LEU A 71 12.39 12.93 19.15
N ALA A 72 11.99 12.60 20.39
CA ALA A 72 12.28 13.41 21.56
C ALA A 72 13.79 13.58 21.80
N GLU A 73 14.59 12.53 21.67
CA GLU A 73 16.06 12.60 21.77
C GLU A 73 16.71 13.47 20.68
N THR A 74 15.96 13.85 19.64
CA THR A 74 16.41 14.76 18.57
C THR A 74 15.77 16.14 18.64
N ASN A 75 15.06 16.46 19.75
CA ASN A 75 14.31 17.71 19.94
C ASN A 75 13.28 17.99 18.82
N VAL A 76 12.74 16.94 18.20
CA VAL A 76 11.64 17.07 17.24
C VAL A 76 10.35 17.13 18.04
N ASP A 77 9.64 18.25 17.95
CA ASP A 77 8.29 18.37 18.48
C ASP A 77 7.37 17.41 17.72
N ILE A 78 6.75 16.48 18.43
CA ILE A 78 5.83 15.49 17.86
C ILE A 78 4.38 15.94 17.93
N ALA A 79 4.08 17.11 18.49
CA ALA A 79 2.72 17.63 18.62
C ALA A 79 2.01 17.67 17.25
N PHE A 80 2.75 17.95 16.17
CA PHE A 80 2.18 17.92 14.82
C PHE A 80 1.78 16.51 14.35
N LEU A 81 2.43 15.43 14.84
CA LEU A 81 2.07 14.04 14.54
C LEU A 81 0.87 13.59 15.37
N GLU A 82 0.81 14.01 16.63
CA GLU A 82 -0.31 13.73 17.54
C GLU A 82 -1.57 14.49 17.12
N ALA A 83 -1.41 15.72 16.63
CA ALA A 83 -2.48 16.55 16.09
C ALA A 83 -2.75 16.31 14.59
N ALA A 84 -1.96 15.46 13.92
CA ALA A 84 -2.14 15.21 12.50
C ALA A 84 -3.52 14.61 12.24
N PRO A 85 -4.29 15.14 11.28
CA PRO A 85 -5.54 14.51 10.87
C PRO A 85 -5.25 13.08 10.39
N ALA A 86 -6.19 12.17 10.65
CA ALA A 86 -6.09 10.79 10.17
C ALA A 86 -5.70 10.79 8.69
N TRP A 87 -4.63 10.07 8.36
CA TRP A 87 -3.99 9.98 7.07
C TRP A 87 -4.13 8.53 6.56
N PRO A 88 -4.56 8.33 5.30
CA PRO A 88 -5.06 9.39 4.42
C PRO A 88 -6.27 10.11 5.04
N PRO A 89 -6.45 11.43 4.76
CA PRO A 89 -7.63 12.18 5.18
C PRO A 89 -8.84 11.29 4.93
N PRO A 90 -9.79 11.16 5.86
CA PRO A 90 -10.95 10.30 5.67
C PRO A 90 -11.52 10.66 4.32
N GLY A 91 -11.25 9.81 3.34
CA GLY A 91 -11.68 10.07 1.98
C GLY A 91 -13.18 10.24 2.11
N THR A 92 -13.74 11.28 1.49
CA THR A 92 -15.20 11.40 1.36
C THR A 92 -15.67 10.00 1.08
N ALA A 93 -16.41 9.39 2.03
CA ALA A 93 -16.77 7.99 1.93
C ALA A 93 -17.32 7.88 0.52
N PRO A 94 -16.71 7.06 -0.37
CA PRO A 94 -17.12 7.08 -1.75
C PRO A 94 -18.63 6.92 -1.70
N ASP A 95 -19.38 7.86 -2.30
CA ASP A 95 -20.84 7.85 -2.24
C ASP A 95 -21.28 6.38 -2.33
N LEU A 96 -22.25 5.96 -1.54
CA LEU A 96 -22.51 4.53 -1.40
C LEU A 96 -22.61 3.85 -2.78
N ARG A 97 -21.72 2.88 -3.05
CA ARG A 97 -21.76 2.10 -4.30
C ARG A 97 -23.18 1.53 -4.41
N PRO A 98 -23.85 1.59 -5.58
CA PRO A 98 -25.13 0.95 -5.74
C PRO A 98 -24.98 -0.52 -5.36
N SER A 99 -25.73 -0.95 -4.35
CA SER A 99 -25.64 -2.31 -3.82
C SER A 99 -26.94 -3.02 -4.09
N TRP A 100 -26.86 -4.17 -4.75
CA TRP A 100 -28.00 -5.06 -4.92
C TRP A 100 -27.66 -6.40 -4.29
N ASN A 101 -28.51 -6.87 -3.37
CA ASN A 101 -28.26 -8.06 -2.56
C ASN A 101 -26.90 -8.01 -1.85
N ARG A 102 -26.06 -9.05 -2.02
CA ARG A 102 -24.74 -9.20 -1.40
C ARG A 102 -23.60 -8.55 -2.21
N TRP A 103 -23.91 -7.80 -3.26
CA TRP A 103 -22.93 -7.25 -4.21
C TRP A 103 -22.92 -5.72 -4.19
N ARG A 104 -21.74 -5.13 -4.41
CA ARG A 104 -21.52 -3.69 -4.57
C ARG A 104 -21.05 -3.40 -5.99
N TRP A 105 -21.87 -2.74 -6.80
CA TRP A 105 -21.57 -2.49 -8.21
C TRP A 105 -20.72 -1.22 -8.42
N PRO A 106 -19.86 -1.17 -9.46
CA PRO A 106 -19.16 0.04 -9.84
C PRO A 106 -20.10 1.07 -10.48
N ARG A 107 -19.82 2.38 -10.29
CA ARG A 107 -20.58 3.47 -10.93
C ARG A 107 -20.37 3.57 -12.43
N ASP A 108 -19.12 3.42 -12.84
CA ASP A 108 -18.70 3.58 -14.22
C ASP A 108 -17.93 2.32 -14.63
N PRO A 109 -18.63 1.27 -15.08
CA PRO A 109 -18.00 0.04 -15.53
C PRO A 109 -17.12 0.24 -16.79
N GLY A 110 -17.32 1.34 -17.54
CA GLY A 110 -16.50 1.70 -18.70
C GLY A 110 -15.09 2.14 -18.32
N ALA A 111 -14.93 2.76 -17.15
CA ALA A 111 -13.63 3.18 -16.61
C ALA A 111 -12.72 2.02 -16.14
N PHE A 112 -13.24 0.78 -16.10
CA PHE A 112 -12.46 -0.38 -15.69
C PHE A 112 -11.96 -1.15 -16.91
N VAL A 113 -10.67 -1.47 -16.88
CA VAL A 113 -10.03 -2.43 -17.78
C VAL A 113 -9.77 -3.70 -16.98
N SER A 114 -10.04 -4.86 -17.58
CA SER A 114 -9.70 -6.12 -16.96
C SER A 114 -8.54 -6.78 -17.68
N VAL A 115 -7.65 -7.38 -16.89
CA VAL A 115 -6.45 -8.06 -17.36
C VAL A 115 -6.31 -9.38 -16.62
N ASP A 116 -5.63 -10.36 -17.22
CA ASP A 116 -5.13 -11.53 -16.49
C ASP A 116 -3.85 -11.18 -15.72
N SER A 117 -3.36 -12.14 -14.92
CA SER A 117 -2.17 -11.99 -14.10
C SER A 117 -0.91 -11.73 -14.93
N ASP A 118 -0.75 -12.43 -16.05
CA ASP A 118 0.42 -12.25 -16.93
C ASP A 118 0.45 -10.84 -17.53
N THR A 119 -0.70 -10.37 -18.01
CA THR A 119 -0.84 -9.00 -18.54
C THR A 119 -0.60 -7.98 -17.43
N LEU A 120 -1.17 -8.16 -16.23
CA LEU A 120 -0.94 -7.26 -15.11
C LEU A 120 0.55 -7.20 -14.73
N ALA A 121 1.21 -8.35 -14.59
CA ALA A 121 2.61 -8.43 -14.24
C ALA A 121 3.50 -7.74 -15.29
N ARG A 122 3.21 -7.95 -16.58
CA ARG A 122 3.90 -7.25 -17.66
C ARG A 122 3.74 -5.73 -17.58
N LEU A 123 2.51 -5.24 -17.40
CA LEU A 123 2.23 -3.81 -17.30
C LEU A 123 2.93 -3.16 -16.09
N VAL A 124 2.93 -3.85 -14.95
CA VAL A 124 3.62 -3.37 -13.74
C VAL A 124 5.13 -3.32 -13.98
N ARG A 125 5.74 -4.35 -14.55
CA ARG A 125 7.19 -4.35 -14.86
C ARG A 125 7.58 -3.25 -15.85
N GLN A 126 6.71 -2.89 -16.79
CA GLN A 126 6.94 -1.82 -17.77
C GLN A 126 6.80 -0.41 -17.17
N GLY A 127 5.83 -0.23 -16.25
CA GLY A 127 5.58 1.04 -15.57
C GLY A 127 6.48 1.29 -14.36
N GLU A 128 6.91 0.22 -13.69
CA GLU A 128 7.76 0.22 -12.49
C GLU A 128 8.83 -0.88 -12.61
N PRO A 129 9.93 -0.63 -13.34
CA PRO A 129 11.02 -1.60 -13.49
C PRO A 129 11.66 -2.03 -12.17
N ASP A 130 11.65 -1.13 -11.17
CA ASP A 130 12.13 -1.37 -9.81
C ASP A 130 10.97 -1.50 -8.80
N GLY A 131 9.76 -1.79 -9.28
CA GLY A 131 8.56 -1.92 -8.47
C GLY A 131 8.57 -3.17 -7.58
N PRO A 132 7.53 -3.35 -6.74
CA PRO A 132 7.44 -4.49 -5.83
C PRO A 132 7.13 -5.79 -6.59
N HIS A 133 8.15 -6.37 -7.26
CA HIS A 133 8.02 -7.57 -8.10
C HIS A 133 7.60 -8.80 -7.30
N ALA A 134 7.96 -8.87 -6.02
CA ALA A 134 7.55 -9.94 -5.12
C ALA A 134 6.01 -10.07 -5.04
N LEU A 135 5.27 -8.97 -5.21
CA LEU A 135 3.81 -9.02 -5.29
C LEU A 135 3.31 -9.78 -6.53
N LEU A 136 4.02 -9.63 -7.65
CA LEU A 136 3.62 -10.21 -8.93
C LEU A 136 3.68 -11.74 -8.90
N ASP A 137 4.60 -12.29 -8.12
CA ASP A 137 4.76 -13.75 -7.96
C ASP A 137 3.62 -14.38 -7.14
N HIS A 138 2.86 -13.55 -6.42
CA HIS A 138 1.71 -13.97 -5.62
C HIS A 138 0.37 -13.73 -6.31
N LEU A 139 0.36 -13.28 -7.57
CA LEU A 139 -0.88 -13.19 -8.35
C LEU A 139 -1.48 -14.58 -8.54
N HIS A 140 -2.80 -14.67 -8.46
CA HIS A 140 -3.48 -15.93 -8.74
C HIS A 140 -3.45 -16.25 -10.24
N PRO A 141 -2.81 -17.34 -10.71
CA PRO A 141 -2.43 -17.54 -12.12
C PRO A 141 -3.61 -17.58 -13.11
N GLY A 142 -4.81 -17.95 -12.65
CA GLY A 142 -6.04 -17.94 -13.45
C GLY A 142 -6.99 -16.77 -13.19
N ALA A 143 -6.58 -15.78 -12.39
CA ALA A 143 -7.48 -14.71 -11.99
C ALA A 143 -7.57 -13.59 -13.03
N ARG A 144 -8.70 -12.90 -12.99
CA ARG A 144 -8.86 -11.60 -13.63
C ARG A 144 -8.70 -10.51 -12.58
N HIS A 145 -7.97 -9.47 -12.96
CA HIS A 145 -7.78 -8.26 -12.20
C HIS A 145 -8.48 -7.12 -12.91
N ILE A 146 -8.72 -6.04 -12.17
CA ILE A 146 -9.36 -4.84 -12.69
C ILE A 146 -8.54 -3.62 -12.34
N ILE A 147 -8.31 -2.79 -13.34
CA ILE A 147 -7.51 -1.59 -13.28
C ILE A 147 -8.42 -0.43 -13.67
N ARG A 148 -8.30 0.69 -12.97
CA ARG A 148 -8.90 1.95 -13.40
C ARG A 148 -8.00 3.12 -13.07
N ALA A 149 -8.18 4.20 -13.81
CA ALA A 149 -7.60 5.48 -13.45
C ALA A 149 -8.03 5.87 -12.02
N ARG A 150 -7.11 6.50 -11.29
CA ARG A 150 -7.39 7.10 -10.00
C ARG A 150 -8.39 8.27 -10.20
N ARG A 151 -9.30 8.45 -9.24
CA ARG A 151 -10.27 9.56 -9.25
C ARG A 151 -9.73 10.80 -8.51
N PRO A 152 -10.24 12.00 -8.83
CA PRO A 152 -10.03 13.17 -8.00
C PRO A 152 -10.44 12.88 -6.55
N GLY A 153 -9.60 13.23 -5.58
CA GLY A 153 -9.85 13.03 -4.15
C GLY A 153 -9.47 11.65 -3.57
N GLU A 154 -9.05 10.68 -4.38
CA GLU A 154 -8.45 9.44 -3.84
C GLU A 154 -7.08 9.74 -3.22
N THR A 155 -6.44 8.84 -2.48
CA THR A 155 -5.06 9.08 -1.98
C THR A 155 -4.04 8.84 -3.09
N LEU A 156 -3.02 9.70 -3.22
CA LEU A 156 -1.79 9.36 -3.97
C LEU A 156 -0.80 8.76 -2.98
N PHE A 157 -0.47 7.48 -3.16
CA PHE A 157 0.62 6.87 -2.39
C PHE A 157 1.98 7.23 -2.99
N ARG A 158 2.00 7.52 -4.29
CA ARG A 158 3.20 7.89 -5.04
C ARG A 158 2.83 8.97 -6.07
N PRO A 159 3.68 9.97 -6.33
CA PRO A 159 3.43 10.96 -7.38
C PRO A 159 3.38 10.29 -8.77
N ASP A 160 2.90 10.97 -9.79
CA ASP A 160 3.01 10.46 -11.16
C ASP A 160 4.48 10.34 -11.59
N GLY A 161 4.76 9.37 -12.46
CA GLY A 161 6.10 9.10 -12.96
C GLY A 161 6.48 9.95 -14.17
N PRO A 162 7.72 9.82 -14.67
CA PRO A 162 8.14 10.52 -15.89
C PRO A 162 7.29 10.08 -17.10
N GLY A 163 7.09 11.01 -18.04
CA GLY A 163 6.32 10.76 -19.26
C GLY A 163 4.84 10.49 -19.00
N ASP A 164 4.36 9.36 -19.50
CA ASP A 164 2.96 8.94 -19.44
C ASP A 164 2.64 7.98 -18.27
N VAL A 165 3.59 7.78 -17.37
CA VAL A 165 3.41 6.91 -16.19
C VAL A 165 2.50 7.60 -15.17
N ARG A 166 1.40 6.94 -14.80
CA ARG A 166 0.39 7.44 -13.85
C ARG A 166 0.08 6.40 -12.78
N GLN A 167 -0.33 6.83 -11.58
CA GLN A 167 -0.82 5.90 -10.56
C GLN A 167 -2.26 5.45 -10.87
N TYR A 168 -2.47 4.14 -10.95
CA TYR A 168 -3.77 3.49 -11.14
C TYR A 168 -4.24 2.84 -9.84
N ARG A 169 -5.55 2.61 -9.72
CA ARG A 169 -6.10 1.71 -8.71
C ARG A 169 -6.34 0.35 -9.36
N ALA A 170 -5.74 -0.69 -8.80
CA ALA A 170 -5.96 -2.07 -9.21
C ALA A 170 -6.61 -2.87 -8.07
N VAL A 171 -7.67 -3.62 -8.37
CA VAL A 171 -8.13 -4.69 -7.48
C VAL A 171 -7.58 -5.99 -8.03
N VAL A 172 -6.80 -6.65 -7.19
CA VAL A 172 -5.96 -7.78 -7.56
C VAL A 172 -6.37 -8.98 -6.74
N THR A 173 -6.34 -10.15 -7.36
CA THR A 173 -6.66 -11.42 -6.72
C THR A 173 -5.37 -12.17 -6.50
N MET A 174 -5.09 -12.46 -5.24
CA MET A 174 -3.87 -13.12 -4.81
C MET A 174 -4.05 -14.64 -4.80
N ARG A 175 -2.94 -15.39 -4.81
CA ARG A 175 -2.91 -16.85 -4.90
C ARG A 175 -3.66 -17.55 -3.75
N ASP A 176 -3.71 -16.92 -2.58
CA ASP A 176 -4.50 -17.32 -1.40
C ASP A 176 -6.01 -17.04 -1.56
N GLY A 177 -6.43 -16.43 -2.68
CA GLY A 177 -7.79 -16.01 -2.96
C GLY A 177 -8.18 -14.65 -2.38
N ALA A 178 -7.25 -13.94 -1.72
CA ALA A 178 -7.50 -12.60 -1.18
C ALA A 178 -7.71 -11.58 -2.30
N LEU A 179 -8.55 -10.58 -2.02
CA LEU A 179 -8.73 -9.41 -2.88
C LEU A 179 -8.01 -8.22 -2.24
N ILE A 180 -6.98 -7.74 -2.92
CA ILE A 180 -6.18 -6.62 -2.45
C ILE A 180 -6.40 -5.40 -3.35
N VAL A 181 -6.31 -4.22 -2.76
CA VAL A 181 -6.25 -2.96 -3.49
C VAL A 181 -4.80 -2.55 -3.59
N ALA A 182 -4.28 -2.54 -4.80
CA ALA A 182 -2.94 -2.07 -5.12
C ALA A 182 -3.01 -0.72 -5.84
N SER A 183 -1.92 0.05 -5.76
CA SER A 183 -1.77 1.34 -6.43
C SER A 183 -0.53 1.36 -7.37
N PRO A 184 -0.48 0.48 -8.39
CA PRO A 184 0.66 0.41 -9.30
C PRO A 184 0.73 1.66 -10.18
N ARG A 185 1.94 2.09 -10.53
CA ARG A 185 2.12 3.02 -11.65
C ARG A 185 2.22 2.25 -12.95
N LEU A 186 1.43 2.68 -13.92
CA LEU A 186 1.34 2.05 -15.23
C LEU A 186 1.45 3.16 -16.29
N ARG A 187 1.96 2.82 -17.47
CA ARG A 187 1.99 3.74 -18.61
C ARG A 187 0.57 3.92 -19.15
N ALA A 188 0.13 5.16 -19.30
CA ALA A 188 -1.20 5.46 -19.78
C ALA A 188 -1.44 4.93 -21.20
N GLY A 189 -0.42 4.98 -22.07
CA GLY A 189 -0.49 4.44 -23.42
C GLY A 189 -0.74 2.93 -23.44
N ASP A 190 -0.05 2.18 -22.58
CA ASP A 190 -0.21 0.72 -22.50
C ASP A 190 -1.62 0.34 -22.02
N ILE A 191 -2.17 1.09 -21.06
CA ILE A 191 -3.54 0.87 -20.58
C ILE A 191 -4.58 1.23 -21.64
N ALA A 192 -4.39 2.33 -22.37
CA ALA A 192 -5.29 2.73 -23.45
C ALA A 192 -5.27 1.74 -24.63
N ALA A 193 -4.14 1.06 -24.87
CA ALA A 193 -4.00 0.04 -25.90
C ALA A 193 -4.58 -1.33 -25.50
N LEU A 194 -4.93 -1.54 -24.23
CA LEU A 194 -5.55 -2.79 -23.80
C LEU A 194 -6.90 -2.93 -24.50
N PRO A 195 -7.17 -4.08 -25.13
CA PRO A 195 -8.39 -4.20 -25.86
C PRO A 195 -9.55 -4.36 -24.87
N ALA A 196 -10.72 -3.88 -25.28
CA ALA A 196 -11.93 -3.82 -24.48
C ALA A 196 -12.56 -5.21 -24.28
N ASN A 197 -11.76 -6.21 -23.86
CA ASN A 197 -11.99 -7.64 -24.06
C ASN A 197 -13.10 -8.26 -23.22
N LEU A 198 -13.68 -7.51 -22.30
CA LEU A 198 -14.80 -7.97 -21.50
C LEU A 198 -16.04 -7.14 -21.82
N GLY A 199 -17.13 -7.83 -22.15
CA GLY A 199 -18.45 -7.23 -22.17
C GLY A 199 -18.77 -6.57 -20.82
N LEU A 200 -19.58 -5.51 -20.86
CA LEU A 200 -19.93 -4.67 -19.71
C LEU A 200 -20.31 -5.47 -18.47
N PHE A 201 -21.10 -6.54 -18.65
CA PHE A 201 -21.56 -7.42 -17.59
C PHE A 201 -20.42 -8.17 -16.88
N ARG A 202 -19.42 -8.69 -17.60
CA ARG A 202 -18.27 -9.36 -16.97
C ARG A 202 -17.38 -8.36 -16.23
N ARG A 203 -17.23 -7.13 -16.73
CA ARG A 203 -16.53 -6.06 -16.00
C ARG A 203 -17.27 -5.70 -14.71
N LEU A 204 -18.60 -5.61 -14.79
CA LEU A 204 -19.47 -5.36 -13.65
C LEU A 204 -19.33 -6.45 -12.58
N VAL A 205 -19.33 -7.73 -12.96
CA VAL A 205 -19.16 -8.86 -12.02
C VAL A 205 -17.78 -8.86 -11.37
N LEU A 206 -16.71 -8.59 -12.13
CA LEU A 206 -15.35 -8.54 -11.59
C LEU A 206 -15.12 -7.32 -10.68
N ALA A 207 -15.74 -6.19 -11.00
CA ALA A 207 -15.74 -4.99 -10.15
C ALA A 207 -16.71 -5.07 -8.98
N ALA A 208 -17.61 -6.05 -8.99
CA ALA A 208 -18.50 -6.32 -7.89
C ALA A 208 -17.76 -7.10 -6.80
N VAL A 209 -17.51 -6.46 -5.66
CA VAL A 209 -16.92 -7.12 -4.50
C VAL A 209 -18.04 -7.69 -3.63
N PRO A 210 -17.98 -8.97 -3.21
CA PRO A 210 -18.93 -9.52 -2.25
C PRO A 210 -18.89 -8.71 -0.95
N LYS A 211 -20.03 -8.35 -0.36
CA LYS A 211 -20.09 -7.58 0.92
C LYS A 211 -19.27 -8.21 2.06
N ARG A 212 -19.03 -9.53 2.01
CA ARG A 212 -18.24 -10.29 2.99
C ARG A 212 -16.74 -10.31 2.72
N ARG A 213 -16.29 -10.07 1.48
CA ARG A 213 -14.86 -9.96 1.17
C ARG A 213 -14.44 -8.51 1.36
N ARG A 214 -13.74 -8.20 2.45
CA ARG A 214 -13.12 -6.89 2.62
C ARG A 214 -11.95 -6.79 1.63
N GLU A 215 -11.97 -5.75 0.80
CA GLU A 215 -10.78 -5.29 0.07
C GLU A 215 -9.68 -5.04 1.12
N ARG A 216 -8.57 -5.79 1.06
CA ARG A 216 -7.42 -5.57 1.95
C ARG A 216 -6.48 -4.56 1.32
N ASP A 217 -5.84 -3.74 2.15
CA ASP A 217 -4.73 -2.93 1.69
C ASP A 217 -3.53 -3.83 1.34
N LEU A 218 -2.83 -3.52 0.25
CA LEU A 218 -1.66 -4.26 -0.22
C LEU A 218 -0.61 -4.43 0.88
N TYR A 219 -0.33 -3.39 1.66
CA TYR A 219 0.66 -3.43 2.73
C TYR A 219 0.26 -4.42 3.83
N VAL A 220 -0.98 -4.32 4.31
CA VAL A 220 -1.50 -5.19 5.36
C VAL A 220 -1.54 -6.65 4.91
N TRP A 221 -1.74 -6.91 3.62
CA TRP A 221 -1.65 -8.27 3.09
C TRP A 221 -0.20 -8.74 2.93
N GLY A 222 0.71 -7.90 2.43
CA GLY A 222 2.13 -8.21 2.26
C GLY A 222 2.82 -8.54 3.58
N ARG A 223 2.57 -7.74 4.62
CA ARG A 223 3.10 -7.97 5.98
C ARG A 223 2.71 -9.35 6.51
N ASP A 224 1.45 -9.75 6.36
CA ASP A 224 0.95 -11.05 6.81
C ASP A 224 1.54 -12.23 6.03
N HIS A 225 2.15 -11.97 4.86
CA HIS A 225 2.79 -12.95 3.99
C HIS A 225 4.31 -12.80 3.94
N HIS A 226 4.89 -11.96 4.79
CA HIS A 226 6.33 -11.68 4.88
C HIS A 226 6.96 -11.23 3.54
N LEU A 227 6.26 -10.34 2.84
CA LEU A 227 6.70 -9.69 1.58
C LEU A 227 7.21 -8.28 1.79
#